data_AF-A0A961DUK8-F1
#
_entry.id   AF-A0A961DUK8-F1
#
_cell.length_a   1.000
_cell.length_b   1.000
_cell.length_c   1.000
_cell.angle_alpha   90.00
_cell.angle_beta   90.00
_cell.angle_gamma   90.00
#
_symmetry.space_group_name_H-M   'P 1'
#
loop_
_entity.id
_entity.type
_entity.pdbx_description
1 polymer ?
#
loop_
_entity_poly.entity_id
_entity_poly.type
_entity_poly.pdbx_seq_one_letter_code
_entity_poly.pdbx_strand_id
1 'polypeptide(L)'
;YRERFAPGAFARSIAERGSKVRLFDSHQTRRLPIGRAVELREASDGLHVAFEIAATRDGDDALELVRSGTVDAFSIGFRGIREHAEGDVTVRTEAALMEVSLVGLPAYAGAAIAGVRSQSLHIPRAVAQARLTLMNW
;
A
#
# COMPACT_ATOMS: atom_id res chain seq x y z
N TYR A 1 1.90 8.50 22.81
CA TYR A 1 1.10 9.13 21.74
C TYR A 1 0.11 8.09 21.25
N ARG A 2 -1.19 8.40 21.25
CA ARG A 2 -2.24 7.48 20.77
C ARG A 2 -3.02 8.18 19.67
N GLU A 3 -3.31 7.47 18.59
CA GLU A 3 -4.09 7.99 17.47
C GLU A 3 -4.99 6.91 16.88
N ARG A 4 -6.04 7.36 16.19
CA ARG A 4 -6.93 6.51 15.38
C ARG A 4 -7.48 7.30 14.19
N PHE A 5 -7.93 6.57 13.18
CA PHE A 5 -8.63 7.14 12.03
C PHE A 5 -10.14 6.96 12.19
N ALA A 6 -10.91 8.00 11.89
CA ALA A 6 -12.35 7.89 11.76
C ALA A 6 -12.72 7.18 10.44
N PRO A 7 -13.89 6.53 10.34
CA PRO A 7 -14.37 6.01 9.05
C PRO A 7 -14.41 7.12 8.00
N GLY A 8 -13.88 6.85 6.80
CA GLY A 8 -13.85 7.82 5.71
C GLY A 8 -12.64 8.76 5.76
N ALA A 9 -11.72 8.61 6.71
CA ALA A 9 -10.55 9.47 6.83
C ALA A 9 -9.66 9.43 5.57
N PHE A 10 -9.69 8.33 4.81
CA PHE A 10 -8.93 8.19 3.57
C PHE A 10 -9.78 8.32 2.30
N ALA A 11 -11.10 8.48 2.40
CA ALA A 11 -12.03 8.44 1.28
C ALA A 11 -11.61 9.37 0.13
N ARG A 12 -11.19 10.59 0.45
CA ARG A 12 -10.69 11.56 -0.53
C ARG A 12 -9.40 11.10 -1.21
N SER A 13 -8.45 10.55 -0.43
CA SER A 13 -7.19 10.03 -0.97
C SER A 13 -7.42 8.87 -1.93
N ILE A 14 -8.32 7.96 -1.57
CA ILE A 14 -8.71 6.82 -2.39
C ILE A 14 -9.33 7.31 -3.70
N ALA A 15 -10.32 8.20 -3.63
CA ALA A 15 -11.03 8.71 -4.79
C ALA A 15 -10.14 9.53 -5.75
N GLU A 16 -9.30 10.42 -5.23
CA GLU A 16 -8.54 11.35 -6.07
C GLU A 16 -7.18 10.81 -6.52
N ARG A 17 -6.54 9.95 -5.70
CA ARG A 17 -5.13 9.57 -5.90
C ARG A 17 -4.81 8.11 -5.58
N GLY A 18 -5.80 7.25 -5.39
CA GLY A 18 -5.57 5.86 -5.00
C GLY A 18 -4.58 5.12 -5.91
N SER A 19 -4.71 5.30 -7.23
CA SER A 19 -3.80 4.71 -8.24
C SER A 19 -2.35 5.20 -8.17
N LYS A 20 -2.09 6.30 -7.44
CA LYS A 20 -0.76 6.86 -7.21
C LYS A 20 -0.09 6.36 -5.93
N VAL A 21 -0.81 5.65 -5.06
CA VAL A 21 -0.22 5.02 -3.89
C VAL A 21 0.74 3.91 -4.33
N ARG A 22 1.88 3.85 -3.65
CA ARG A 22 2.97 2.91 -3.93
C ARG A 22 3.30 2.11 -2.67
N LEU A 23 3.81 0.91 -2.89
CA LEU A 23 4.36 0.06 -1.83
C LEU A 23 5.88 0.27 -1.77
N PHE A 24 6.40 0.47 -0.57
CA PHE A 24 7.83 0.51 -0.27
C PHE A 24 8.20 -0.57 0.77
N ASP A 25 9.49 -0.78 0.98
CA ASP A 25 10.00 -1.41 2.18
C ASP A 25 10.38 -0.34 3.22
N SER A 26 10.01 -0.54 4.48
CA SER A 26 10.48 0.25 5.63
C SER A 26 10.42 1.78 5.45
N HIS A 27 9.37 2.31 4.81
CA HIS A 27 9.20 3.74 4.51
C HIS A 27 10.35 4.37 3.71
N GLN A 28 11.12 3.58 2.94
CA GLN A 28 12.27 4.03 2.15
C GLN A 28 11.85 4.75 0.86
N THR A 29 11.11 5.85 0.99
CA THR A 29 10.58 6.67 -0.12
C THR A 29 11.63 7.37 -0.98
N ARG A 30 12.91 7.29 -0.61
CA ARG A 30 14.06 7.72 -1.44
C ARG A 30 14.51 6.64 -2.43
N ARG A 31 14.03 5.40 -2.29
CA ARG A 31 14.25 4.30 -3.23
C ARG A 31 13.09 4.19 -4.21
N LEU A 32 13.26 3.34 -5.22
CA LEU A 32 12.16 2.97 -6.12
C LEU A 32 11.14 2.12 -5.35
N PRO A 33 9.83 2.30 -5.59
CA PRO A 33 8.80 1.49 -4.97
C PRO A 33 8.85 0.03 -5.45
N ILE A 34 8.52 -0.89 -4.55
CA ILE A 34 8.47 -2.33 -4.81
C ILE A 34 7.11 -2.80 -5.34
N GLY A 35 6.08 -1.95 -5.31
CA GLY A 35 4.76 -2.29 -5.83
C GLY A 35 3.85 -1.11 -6.08
N ARG A 36 2.72 -1.36 -6.75
CA ARG A 36 1.67 -0.38 -7.03
C ARG A 36 0.33 -0.83 -6.48
N ALA A 37 -0.46 0.11 -5.96
CA ALA A 37 -1.79 -0.20 -5.47
C ALA A 37 -2.69 -0.70 -6.62
N VAL A 38 -3.45 -1.76 -6.37
CA VAL A 38 -4.50 -2.29 -7.25
C VAL A 38 -5.88 -2.24 -6.59
N GLU A 39 -5.92 -2.22 -5.26
CA GLU A 39 -7.13 -1.99 -4.47
C GLU A 39 -6.81 -1.11 -3.28
N LEU A 40 -7.68 -0.14 -3.00
CA LEU A 40 -7.71 0.65 -1.79
C LEU A 40 -9.17 0.85 -1.44
N ARG A 41 -9.61 0.37 -0.28
CA ARG A 41 -10.97 0.57 0.20
C ARG A 41 -11.02 0.70 1.70
N GLU A 42 -11.90 1.56 2.19
CA GLU A 42 -12.26 1.54 3.60
C GLU A 42 -13.43 0.57 3.81
N ALA A 43 -13.34 -0.23 4.87
CA ALA A 43 -14.40 -1.08 5.37
C ALA A 43 -14.64 -0.82 6.86
N SER A 44 -15.64 -1.48 7.43
CA SER A 44 -16.01 -1.32 8.84
C SER A 44 -14.88 -1.67 9.81
N ASP A 45 -13.95 -2.52 9.39
CA ASP A 45 -12.80 -3.00 10.15
C ASP A 45 -11.48 -2.28 9.80
N GLY A 46 -11.50 -1.30 8.89
CA GLY A 46 -10.35 -0.45 8.59
C GLY A 46 -10.05 -0.26 7.11
N LEU A 47 -8.83 0.20 6.82
CA LEU A 47 -8.33 0.38 5.45
C LEU A 47 -7.79 -0.95 4.92
N HIS A 48 -8.40 -1.46 3.85
CA HIS A 48 -7.94 -2.63 3.12
C HIS A 48 -7.21 -2.19 1.86
N VAL A 49 -6.05 -2.79 1.63
CA VAL A 49 -5.17 -2.44 0.52
C VAL A 49 -4.66 -3.70 -0.17
N ALA A 50 -4.52 -3.64 -1.49
CA ALA A 50 -3.86 -4.69 -2.26
C ALA A 50 -2.86 -4.05 -3.23
N PHE A 51 -1.72 -4.71 -3.37
CA PHE A 51 -0.61 -4.24 -4.21
C PHE A 51 -0.19 -5.31 -5.20
N GLU A 52 0.10 -4.89 -6.42
CA GLU A 52 0.87 -5.68 -7.37
C GLU A 52 2.35 -5.38 -7.15
N ILE A 53 3.10 -6.43 -6.81
CA ILE A 53 4.54 -6.34 -6.59
C ILE A 53 5.27 -6.35 -7.93
N ALA A 54 6.27 -5.49 -8.07
CA ALA A 54 7.09 -5.42 -9.28
C ALA A 54 7.99 -6.66 -9.37
N ALA A 55 8.12 -7.22 -10.57
CA ALA A 55 9.04 -8.33 -10.86
C ALA A 55 10.50 -7.82 -10.96
N THR A 56 11.02 -7.36 -9.83
CA THR A 56 12.41 -6.94 -9.63
C THR A 56 12.97 -7.74 -8.47
N ARG A 57 14.30 -7.75 -8.31
CA ARG A 57 14.94 -8.39 -7.16
C ARG A 57 14.34 -7.93 -5.83
N ASP A 58 14.19 -6.62 -5.63
CA ASP A 58 13.63 -6.08 -4.38
C ASP A 58 12.16 -6.51 -4.17
N GLY A 59 11.37 -6.61 -5.25
CA GLY A 59 9.99 -7.09 -5.18
C GLY A 59 9.89 -8.60 -4.92
N ASP A 60 10.75 -9.40 -5.55
CA ASP A 60 10.81 -10.84 -5.36
C ASP A 60 11.27 -11.20 -3.94
N ASP A 61 12.29 -10.50 -3.44
CA ASP A 61 12.77 -10.62 -2.05
C ASP A 61 11.65 -10.25 -1.06
N ALA A 62 10.92 -9.16 -1.33
CA ALA A 62 9.77 -8.76 -0.52
C ALA A 62 8.65 -9.80 -0.51
N LEU A 63 8.31 -10.38 -1.67
CA LEU A 63 7.32 -11.46 -1.75
C LEU A 63 7.75 -12.69 -0.96
N GLU A 64 9.03 -13.07 -1.02
CA GLU A 64 9.55 -14.21 -0.28
C GLU A 64 9.46 -13.99 1.24
N LEU A 65 9.87 -12.81 1.71
CA LEU A 65 9.77 -12.45 3.13
C LEU A 65 8.33 -12.44 3.65
N VAL A 66 7.37 -12.04 2.81
CA VAL A 66 5.95 -12.10 3.15
C VAL A 66 5.44 -13.53 3.16
N ARG A 67 5.84 -14.36 2.19
CA ARG A 67 5.44 -15.78 2.12
C ARG A 67 6.00 -16.60 3.28
N SER A 68 7.23 -16.32 3.71
CA SER A 68 7.84 -16.99 4.85
C SER A 68 7.26 -16.54 6.19
N GLY A 69 6.49 -15.44 6.23
CA GLY A 69 6.03 -14.81 7.45
C GLY A 69 7.12 -14.04 8.20
N THR A 70 8.30 -13.86 7.60
CA THR A 70 9.36 -13.00 8.18
C THR A 70 8.92 -11.54 8.21
N VAL A 71 8.11 -11.13 7.22
CA VAL A 71 7.42 -9.85 7.18
C VAL A 71 5.93 -10.11 7.09
N ASP A 72 5.20 -9.85 8.15
CA ASP A 72 3.77 -10.16 8.28
C ASP A 72 2.91 -8.91 8.52
N ALA A 73 3.53 -7.72 8.53
CA ALA A 73 2.89 -6.46 8.84
C ALA A 73 3.18 -5.37 7.82
N PHE A 74 2.33 -4.34 7.83
CA PHE A 74 2.51 -3.14 7.03
C PHE A 74 2.27 -1.87 7.85
N SER A 75 2.67 -0.75 7.28
CA SER A 75 2.42 0.58 7.83
C SER A 75 2.01 1.53 6.70
N ILE A 76 1.47 2.69 7.08
CA ILE A 76 1.09 3.74 6.14
C ILE A 76 1.86 5.03 6.44
N GLY A 77 2.38 5.65 5.39
CA GLY A 77 2.80 7.04 5.42
C GLY A 77 1.60 7.91 5.09
N PHE A 78 1.33 8.90 5.94
CA PHE A 78 0.21 9.81 5.72
C PHE A 78 0.53 11.22 6.20
N ARG A 79 -0.29 12.19 5.74
CA ARG A 79 -0.30 13.56 6.26
C ARG A 79 -1.68 13.87 6.82
N GLY A 80 -1.76 14.24 8.09
CA GLY A 80 -3.01 14.69 8.71
C GLY A 80 -3.53 15.96 8.03
N ILE A 81 -4.83 15.99 7.72
CA ILE A 81 -5.51 17.15 7.11
C ILE A 81 -6.51 17.74 8.11
N ARG A 82 -7.35 16.89 8.72
CA ARG A 82 -8.27 17.27 9.81
C ARG A 82 -8.20 16.25 10.92
N GLU A 83 -8.18 16.77 12.14
CA GLU A 83 -8.14 15.97 13.36
C GLU A 83 -8.73 16.74 14.54
N HIS A 84 -9.11 16.00 15.57
CA HIS A 84 -9.50 16.52 16.87
C HIS A 84 -8.96 15.62 17.98
N ALA A 85 -8.92 16.13 19.20
CA ALA A 85 -8.54 15.34 20.37
C ALA A 85 -9.78 14.74 21.04
N GLU A 86 -9.71 13.47 21.39
CA GLU A 86 -10.63 12.80 22.30
C GLU A 86 -9.82 12.26 23.48
N GLY A 87 -9.73 13.07 24.55
CA GLY A 87 -8.85 12.76 25.68
C GLY A 87 -7.37 12.75 25.27
N ASP A 88 -6.71 11.61 25.48
CA ASP A 88 -5.31 11.36 25.12
C ASP A 88 -5.13 10.83 23.68
N VAL A 89 -6.21 10.73 22.91
CA VAL A 89 -6.23 10.16 21.56
C VAL A 89 -6.44 11.25 20.50
N THR A 90 -5.52 11.33 19.53
CA THR A 90 -5.74 12.11 18.31
C THR A 90 -6.63 11.33 17.34
N VAL A 91 -7.77 11.89 16.98
CA VAL A 91 -8.72 11.29 16.02
C VAL A 91 -8.58 12.01 14.68
N ARG A 92 -8.09 11.30 13.67
CA ARG A 92 -7.93 11.84 12.31
C ARG A 92 -9.21 11.62 11.53
N THR A 93 -9.85 12.71 11.13
CA THR A 93 -11.09 12.72 10.35
C THR A 93 -10.86 12.94 8.86
N GLU A 94 -9.69 13.47 8.47
CA GLU A 94 -9.18 13.40 7.10
C GLU A 94 -7.65 13.26 7.12
N ALA A 95 -7.14 12.31 6.34
CA ALA A 95 -5.71 12.10 6.12
C ALA A 95 -5.40 11.87 4.64
N ALA A 96 -4.32 12.49 4.17
CA ALA A 96 -3.74 12.17 2.88
C ALA A 96 -2.93 10.87 3.00
N LEU A 97 -3.39 9.78 2.40
CA LEU A 97 -2.60 8.56 2.25
C LEU A 97 -1.47 8.84 1.24
N MET A 98 -0.23 8.71 1.68
CA MET A 98 0.96 9.04 0.88
C MET A 98 1.57 7.77 0.30
N GLU A 99 1.76 6.75 1.13
CA GLU A 99 2.36 5.47 0.74
C GLU A 99 1.98 4.36 1.72
N VAL A 100 2.24 3.13 1.32
CA VAL A 100 2.17 1.95 2.17
C VAL A 100 3.55 1.30 2.18
N SER A 101 3.96 0.76 3.32
CA SER A 101 5.24 0.08 3.45
C SER A 101 5.10 -1.27 4.13
N LEU A 102 5.85 -2.25 3.64
CA LEU A 102 6.13 -3.47 4.38
C LEU A 102 7.05 -3.14 5.55
N VAL A 103 6.72 -3.62 6.76
CA VAL A 103 7.50 -3.34 7.97
C VAL A 103 7.53 -4.57 8.88
N GLY A 104 8.60 -4.74 9.65
CA GLY A 104 8.64 -5.75 10.72
C GLY A 104 7.98 -5.28 12.02
N LEU A 105 7.78 -3.97 12.20
CA LEU A 105 7.21 -3.36 13.42
C LEU A 105 6.15 -2.32 13.02
N PRO A 106 4.86 -2.69 13.01
CA PRO A 106 3.79 -1.77 12.63
C PRO A 106 3.46 -0.77 13.74
N ALA A 107 2.98 0.40 13.35
CA ALA A 107 2.46 1.38 14.31
C ALA A 107 1.13 0.91 14.97
N TYR A 108 0.38 0.06 14.29
CA TYR A 108 -0.90 -0.49 14.75
C TYR A 108 -0.85 -2.02 14.74
N ALA A 109 -1.19 -2.64 15.87
CA ALA A 109 -1.17 -4.11 16.00
C ALA A 109 -2.09 -4.85 15.00
N GLY A 110 -3.13 -4.18 14.48
CA GLY A 110 -4.03 -4.73 13.48
C GLY A 110 -3.58 -4.56 12.02
N ALA A 111 -2.43 -3.91 11.76
CA ALA A 111 -1.91 -3.69 10.41
C ALA A 111 -1.17 -4.92 9.88
N ALA A 112 -1.92 -6.00 9.67
CA ALA A 112 -1.40 -7.30 9.26
C ALA A 112 -1.54 -7.53 7.74
N ILE A 113 -0.64 -8.34 7.19
CA ILE A 113 -0.72 -8.82 5.82
C ILE A 113 -1.62 -10.05 5.79
N ALA A 114 -2.77 -9.93 5.13
CA ALA A 114 -3.76 -11.01 5.06
C ALA A 114 -3.34 -12.17 4.12
N GLY A 115 -2.40 -11.93 3.20
CA GLY A 115 -1.83 -12.98 2.35
C GLY A 115 -1.29 -12.50 1.01
N VAL A 116 -0.68 -13.42 0.28
CA VAL A 116 -0.17 -13.23 -1.08
C VAL A 116 -1.07 -13.97 -2.06
N ARG A 117 -1.52 -13.29 -3.12
CA ARG A 117 -2.29 -13.89 -4.21
C ARG A 117 -1.45 -13.87 -5.47
N SER A 118 -1.39 -14.99 -6.19
CA SER A 118 -0.86 -15.04 -7.55
C SER A 118 -2.01 -14.95 -8.55
N GLN A 119 -1.93 -14.02 -9.49
CA GLN A 119 -2.65 -14.12 -10.75
C GLN A 119 -1.71 -14.75 -11.78
N SER A 120 -2.19 -15.77 -12.49
CA SER A 120 -1.55 -16.22 -13.72
C SER A 120 -1.51 -15.03 -14.69
N LEU A 121 -0.31 -14.59 -15.10
CA LEU A 121 -0.14 -13.49 -16.04
C LEU A 121 -0.71 -13.87 -17.41
N HIS A 122 -1.96 -13.50 -17.68
CA HIS A 122 -2.46 -13.42 -19.05
C HIS A 122 -2.10 -12.04 -19.59
N ILE A 123 -0.97 -11.92 -20.29
CA ILE A 123 -0.65 -10.71 -21.05
C ILE A 123 -1.47 -10.75 -22.34
N PRO A 124 -2.46 -9.86 -22.54
CA PRO A 124 -3.21 -9.85 -23.79
C PRO A 124 -2.25 -9.56 -24.95
N ARG A 125 -2.38 -10.32 -26.04
CA ARG A 125 -1.49 -10.24 -27.21
C ARG A 125 -1.30 -8.80 -27.72
N ALA A 126 -2.34 -7.97 -27.64
CA ALA A 126 -2.29 -6.56 -28.02
C ALA A 126 -1.29 -5.73 -27.18
N VAL A 127 -1.20 -5.99 -25.87
CA VAL A 127 -0.26 -5.30 -24.95
C VAL A 127 1.17 -5.77 -25.20
N ALA A 128 1.36 -7.07 -25.46
CA ALA A 128 2.66 -7.60 -25.84
C ALA A 128 3.14 -7.02 -27.19
N GLN A 129 2.25 -6.93 -28.18
CA GLN A 129 2.56 -6.33 -29.48
C GLN A 129 2.91 -4.86 -29.37
N ALA A 130 2.11 -4.05 -28.66
CA ALA A 130 2.40 -2.63 -28.47
C ALA A 130 3.76 -2.36 -27.81
N ARG A 131 4.17 -3.22 -26.86
CA ARG A 131 5.49 -3.15 -26.22
C ARG A 131 6.63 -3.50 -27.17
N LEU A 132 6.44 -4.50 -28.04
CA LEU A 132 7.43 -4.87 -29.06
C LEU A 132 7.60 -3.77 -30.12
N THR A 133 6.51 -3.09 -30.51
CA THR A 133 6.59 -2.00 -31.48
C THR A 133 7.37 -0.79 -30.95
N LEU A 134 7.36 -0.58 -29.62
CA LEU A 134 8.12 0.49 -28.96
C LEU A 134 9.63 0.18 -28.81
N MET A 135 10.03 -1.08 -29.00
CA MET A 135 11.42 -1.54 -28.89
C MET A 135 12.16 -1.59 -30.23
N ASN A 136 11.50 -1.26 -31.34
CA ASN A 136 12.06 -1.25 -32.70
C ASN A 136 12.50 0.16 -33.16
N TRP A 137 13.09 0.95 -32.26
CA TRP A 137 13.82 2.18 -32.60
C TRP A 137 15.31 1.98 -32.37
#